data_AF-A0A968SSQ0-F1
#
_entry.id   AF-A0A968SSQ0-F1
#
_cell.length_a   1.000
_cell.length_b   1.000
_cell.length_c   1.000
_cell.angle_alpha   90.00
_cell.angle_beta   90.00
_cell.angle_gamma   90.00
#
_symmetry.space_group_name_H-M   'P 1'
#
loop_
_entity.id
_entity.type
_entity.pdbx_description
1 polymer ?
#
loop_
_entity_poly.entity_id
_entity_poly.type
_entity_poly.pdbx_seq_one_letter_code
_entity_poly.pdbx_strand_id
1 'polypeptide(L)'
;MRKAIRPEAGIQGNAARYYSYREAWGRIKAAQEQGFFLEVVTIVESIIADRLISLLTHVDVLQIQPERQSPSFGRLIQMWERWLQTVELLEEREQVMALLQATDTWRQRRNFVVHGIVKMRPQGRDPDIAEFIAEAERTATEGIRLAKAVSAWQKKYKRCLEKREKG
;
A
#
# COMPACT_ATOMS: atom_id res chain seq x y z
N MET A 1 -5.89 -12.53 -22.28
CA MET A 1 -6.39 -12.59 -20.89
C MET A 1 -5.79 -13.80 -20.18
N ARG A 2 -4.99 -13.61 -19.13
CA ARG A 2 -4.55 -14.74 -18.28
C ARG A 2 -5.72 -15.11 -17.35
N LYS A 3 -6.07 -16.40 -17.27
CA LYS A 3 -7.05 -16.91 -16.29
C LYS A 3 -6.53 -16.61 -14.88
N ALA A 4 -7.38 -16.05 -14.02
CA ALA A 4 -7.08 -15.92 -12.60
C ALA A 4 -6.75 -17.30 -12.03
N ILE A 5 -5.62 -17.44 -11.34
CA ILE A 5 -5.29 -18.66 -10.62
C ILE A 5 -6.26 -18.73 -9.44
N ARG A 6 -7.34 -19.50 -9.59
CA ARG A 6 -8.23 -19.82 -8.47
C ARG A 6 -7.41 -20.70 -7.52
N PRO A 7 -7.22 -20.32 -6.25
CA PRO A 7 -6.73 -21.27 -5.27
C PRO A 7 -7.71 -22.45 -5.26
N GLU A 8 -7.20 -23.67 -5.41
CA GLU A 8 -7.99 -24.88 -5.25
C GLU A 8 -8.70 -24.81 -3.88
N ALA A 9 -9.98 -25.15 -3.84
CA ALA A 9 -10.80 -25.05 -2.65
C ALA A 9 -10.12 -25.81 -1.50
N GLY A 10 -9.68 -25.11 -0.45
CA GLY A 10 -9.10 -25.73 0.75
C GLY A 10 -7.80 -25.12 1.28
N ILE A 11 -7.16 -24.19 0.58
CA ILE A 11 -5.91 -23.58 1.08
C ILE A 11 -6.24 -22.52 2.16
N GLN A 12 -6.17 -22.92 3.43
CA GLN A 12 -6.31 -22.00 4.58
C GLN A 12 -4.96 -21.44 5.05
N GLY A 13 -4.97 -20.25 5.65
CA GLY A 13 -3.79 -19.66 6.30
C GLY A 13 -2.77 -19.01 5.35
N ASN A 14 -1.47 -19.11 5.68
CA ASN A 14 -0.37 -18.39 5.02
C ASN A 14 -0.27 -18.64 3.51
N ALA A 15 -0.72 -19.80 3.04
CA ALA A 15 -0.67 -20.15 1.62
C ALA A 15 -1.68 -19.35 0.78
N ALA A 16 -2.89 -19.07 1.30
CA ALA A 16 -3.86 -18.21 0.59
C ALA A 16 -3.32 -16.79 0.41
N ARG A 17 -2.70 -16.22 1.45
CA ARG A 17 -2.03 -14.92 1.38
C ARG A 17 -0.92 -14.90 0.34
N TYR A 18 -0.12 -15.96 0.26
CA TYR A 18 0.93 -16.07 -0.76
C TYR A 18 0.34 -16.00 -2.18
N TYR A 19 -0.72 -16.76 -2.47
CA TYR A 19 -1.35 -16.74 -3.80
C TYR A 19 -1.97 -15.37 -4.14
N SER A 20 -2.65 -14.72 -3.18
CA SER A 20 -3.21 -13.38 -3.39
C SER A 20 -2.13 -12.35 -3.72
N TYR A 21 -1.00 -12.37 -3.01
CA TYR A 21 0.13 -11.49 -3.29
C TYR A 21 0.78 -11.81 -4.64
N ARG A 22 0.93 -13.10 -4.99
CA ARG A 22 1.48 -13.52 -6.29
C ARG A 22 0.61 -13.02 -7.45
N GLU A 23 -0.71 -13.17 -7.34
CA GLU A 23 -1.66 -12.66 -8.32
C GLU A 23 -1.60 -11.13 -8.40
N ALA A 24 -1.58 -10.42 -7.27
CA ALA A 24 -1.49 -8.96 -7.23
C ALA A 24 -0.23 -8.43 -7.96
N TRP A 25 0.94 -9.02 -7.67
CA TRP A 25 2.17 -8.65 -8.37
C TRP A 25 2.16 -9.03 -9.86
N GLY A 26 1.52 -10.15 -10.21
CA GLY A 26 1.31 -10.56 -11.59
C GLY A 26 0.46 -9.55 -12.37
N ARG A 27 -0.61 -9.04 -11.75
CA ARG A 27 -1.47 -7.99 -12.33
C ARG A 27 -0.77 -6.65 -12.43
N ILE A 28 -0.05 -6.23 -11.39
CA ILE A 28 0.78 -5.02 -11.43
C ILE A 28 1.70 -5.04 -12.65
N LYS A 29 2.42 -6.15 -12.87
CA LYS A 29 3.32 -6.28 -14.02
C LYS A 29 2.57 -6.16 -15.35
N ALA A 30 1.49 -6.92 -15.51
CA ALA A 30 0.71 -6.91 -16.74
C ALA A 30 0.05 -5.56 -17.02
N ALA A 31 -0.48 -4.90 -15.99
CA ALA A 31 -1.10 -3.59 -16.08
C ALA A 31 -0.07 -2.50 -16.43
N GLN A 32 1.11 -2.55 -15.82
CA GLN A 32 2.21 -1.63 -16.14
C GLN A 32 2.68 -1.79 -17.59
N GLU A 33 2.86 -3.03 -18.08
CA GLU A 33 3.23 -3.31 -19.48
C GLU A 33 2.19 -2.84 -20.50
N GLN A 34 0.91 -2.79 -20.11
CA GLN A 34 -0.21 -2.38 -20.97
C GLN A 34 -0.61 -0.91 -20.79
N GLY A 35 0.08 -0.15 -19.92
CA GLY A 35 -0.27 1.26 -19.65
C GLY A 35 -1.51 1.46 -18.77
N PHE A 36 -2.00 0.42 -18.08
CA PHE A 36 -3.13 0.50 -17.13
C PHE A 36 -2.69 0.99 -15.74
N PHE A 37 -2.16 2.22 -15.69
CA PHE A 37 -1.55 2.76 -14.48
C PHE A 37 -2.52 2.93 -13.30
N LEU A 38 -3.81 3.18 -13.55
CA LEU A 38 -4.82 3.25 -12.47
C LEU A 38 -5.04 1.89 -11.79
N GLU A 39 -4.97 0.78 -12.54
CA GLU A 39 -5.01 -0.57 -11.96
C GLU A 39 -3.77 -0.82 -11.09
N VAL A 40 -2.58 -0.44 -11.58
CA VAL A 40 -1.34 -0.54 -10.79
C VAL A 40 -1.48 0.23 -9.47
N VAL A 41 -1.97 1.46 -9.51
CA VAL A 41 -2.15 2.33 -8.34
C VAL A 41 -3.10 1.70 -7.32
N THR A 42 -4.24 1.16 -7.76
CA THR A 42 -5.24 0.56 -6.86
C THR A 42 -4.75 -0.75 -6.22
N ILE A 43 -4.04 -1.60 -6.97
CA ILE A 43 -3.47 -2.84 -6.42
C ILE A 43 -2.34 -2.53 -5.43
N VAL A 44 -1.46 -1.58 -5.76
CA VAL A 44 -0.40 -1.14 -4.85
C VAL A 44 -0.96 -0.57 -3.55
N GLU A 45 -2.01 0.26 -3.62
CA GLU A 45 -2.69 0.76 -2.43
C GLU A 45 -3.17 -0.38 -1.54
N SER A 46 -3.80 -1.39 -2.15
CA SER A 46 -4.29 -2.57 -1.45
C SER A 46 -3.17 -3.32 -0.73
N ILE A 47 -2.00 -3.44 -1.37
CA ILE A 47 -0.80 -4.05 -0.76
C ILE A 47 -0.31 -3.22 0.44
N ILE A 48 -0.15 -1.90 0.29
CA ILE A 48 0.34 -1.05 1.37
C ILE A 48 -0.66 -1.05 2.53
N ALA A 49 -1.96 -0.93 2.24
CA ALA A 49 -3.01 -0.97 3.24
C ALA A 49 -3.02 -2.30 4.02
N ASP A 50 -2.94 -3.46 3.36
CA ASP A 50 -2.84 -4.76 4.04
C ASP A 50 -1.59 -4.84 4.94
N ARG A 51 -0.45 -4.31 4.50
CA ARG A 51 0.78 -4.26 5.31
C ARG A 51 0.64 -3.36 6.53
N LEU A 52 0.00 -2.19 6.39
CA LEU A 52 -0.28 -1.30 7.51
C LEU A 52 -1.29 -1.90 8.49
N ILE A 53 -2.37 -2.52 8.00
CA ILE A 53 -3.33 -3.24 8.84
C ILE A 53 -2.62 -4.34 9.63
N SER A 54 -1.82 -5.18 8.94
CA SER A 54 -1.08 -6.24 9.60
C SER A 54 -0.09 -5.74 10.65
N LEU A 55 0.55 -4.60 10.43
CA LEU A 55 1.42 -3.97 11.42
C LEU A 55 0.59 -3.46 12.61
N LEU A 56 -0.40 -2.61 12.35
CA LEU A 56 -1.17 -1.91 13.38
C LEU A 56 -1.96 -2.87 14.26
N THR A 57 -2.41 -4.00 13.72
CA THR A 57 -2.99 -5.09 14.52
C THR A 57 -1.95 -5.82 15.35
N HIS A 58 -0.73 -6.00 14.84
CA HIS A 58 0.34 -6.65 15.59
C HIS A 58 0.85 -5.81 16.77
N VAL A 59 0.78 -4.47 16.68
CA VAL A 59 1.18 -3.54 17.75
C VAL A 59 -0.01 -3.02 18.55
N ASP A 60 -1.15 -3.70 18.49
CA ASP A 60 -2.40 -3.41 19.23
C ASP A 60 -3.01 -2.00 19.01
N VAL A 61 -2.62 -1.31 17.95
CA VAL A 61 -3.20 0.00 17.55
C VAL A 61 -4.51 -0.17 16.78
N LEU A 62 -4.68 -1.27 16.07
CA LEU A 62 -5.88 -1.57 15.26
C LEU A 62 -6.49 -2.93 15.64
N GLN A 63 -7.70 -2.89 16.20
CA GLN A 63 -8.50 -4.08 16.43
C GLN A 63 -9.45 -4.31 15.23
N ILE A 64 -9.29 -5.42 14.52
CA ILE A 64 -10.14 -5.77 13.38
C ILE A 64 -11.41 -6.42 13.91
N GLN A 65 -12.56 -5.84 13.57
CA GLN A 65 -13.87 -6.40 13.88
C GLN A 65 -14.55 -6.85 12.58
N PRO A 66 -15.04 -8.10 12.48
CA PRO A 66 -15.63 -8.64 11.24
C PRO A 66 -16.75 -7.77 10.63
N GLU A 67 -17.53 -7.12 11.50
CA GLU A 67 -18.69 -6.30 11.16
C GLU A 67 -18.35 -4.83 10.84
N ARG A 68 -17.10 -4.40 11.05
CA ARG A 68 -16.67 -3.01 10.80
C ARG A 68 -15.90 -2.88 9.50
N GLN A 69 -16.19 -1.82 8.76
CA GLN A 69 -15.38 -1.46 7.60
C GLN A 69 -13.94 -1.21 8.01
N SER A 70 -13.00 -1.71 7.20
CA SER A 70 -11.58 -1.42 7.38
C SER A 70 -11.33 0.09 7.30
N PRO A 71 -10.37 0.64 8.08
CA PRO A 71 -10.04 2.05 8.02
C PRO A 71 -9.62 2.48 6.61
N SER A 72 -9.93 3.72 6.23
CA SER A 72 -9.45 4.29 4.98
C SER A 72 -7.92 4.34 4.95
N PHE A 73 -7.34 4.37 3.74
CA PHE A 73 -5.88 4.41 3.59
C PHE A 73 -5.24 5.61 4.32
N GLY A 74 -5.85 6.79 4.23
CA GLY A 74 -5.41 7.97 4.98
C GLY A 74 -5.49 7.76 6.50
N ARG A 75 -6.51 7.07 7.00
CA ARG A 75 -6.62 6.75 8.42
C ARG A 75 -5.54 5.77 8.87
N LEU A 76 -5.19 4.77 8.06
CA LEU A 76 -4.09 3.84 8.34
C LEU A 76 -2.75 4.58 8.47
N ILE A 77 -2.45 5.52 7.56
CA ILE A 77 -1.23 6.34 7.63
C ILE A 77 -1.20 7.19 8.91
N GLN A 78 -2.30 7.84 9.27
CA GLN A 78 -2.38 8.62 10.52
C GLN A 78 -2.22 7.78 11.78
N MET A 79 -2.70 6.53 11.77
CA MET A 79 -2.51 5.59 12.88
C MET A 79 -1.05 5.14 12.96
N TRP A 80 -0.42 4.88 11.80
CA TRP A 80 0.99 4.55 11.72
C TRP A 80 1.89 5.69 12.23
N GLU A 81 1.63 6.93 11.81
CA GLU A 81 2.33 8.11 12.29
C GLU A 81 2.24 8.27 13.82
N ARG A 82 1.03 8.22 14.36
CA ARG A 82 0.81 8.33 15.81
C ARG A 82 1.51 7.25 16.59
N TRP A 83 1.47 6.02 16.10
CA TRP A 83 2.19 4.92 16.74
C TRP A 83 3.71 5.14 16.71
N LEU A 84 4.29 5.61 15.60
CA LEU A 84 5.72 5.91 15.55
C LEU A 84 6.14 6.98 16.57
N GLN A 85 5.25 7.92 16.91
CA GLN A 85 5.50 8.91 17.95
C GLN A 85 5.52 8.31 19.37
N THR A 86 4.84 7.18 19.61
CA THR A 86 4.83 6.50 20.91
C THR A 86 5.98 5.52 21.11
N VAL A 87 6.68 5.13 20.04
CA VAL A 87 7.81 4.19 20.11
C VAL A 87 9.10 4.95 20.42
N GLU A 88 9.62 4.78 21.63
CA GLU A 88 10.88 5.40 22.09
C GLU A 88 12.12 4.81 21.41
N LEU A 89 12.17 3.48 21.21
CA LEU A 89 13.31 2.77 20.66
C LEU A 89 12.95 2.02 19.36
N LEU A 90 12.96 2.77 18.26
CA LEU A 90 12.87 2.21 16.92
C LEU A 90 14.24 2.30 16.23
N GLU A 91 14.85 1.14 15.98
CA GLU A 91 16.00 1.08 15.07
C GLU A 91 15.60 1.66 13.71
N GLU A 92 16.47 2.48 13.12
CA GLU A 92 16.24 3.12 11.81
C GLU A 92 15.03 4.09 11.80
N ARG A 93 14.75 4.76 12.93
CA ARG A 93 13.63 5.70 13.06
C ARG A 93 13.55 6.72 11.93
N GLU A 94 14.69 7.31 11.55
CA GLU A 94 14.75 8.29 10.46
C GLU A 94 14.29 7.70 9.13
N GLN A 95 14.75 6.50 8.79
CA GLN A 95 14.37 5.80 7.56
C GLN A 95 12.88 5.43 7.56
N VAL A 96 12.34 5.04 8.72
CA VAL A 96 10.91 4.73 8.86
C VAL A 96 10.05 5.99 8.74
N MET A 97 10.48 7.10 9.33
CA MET A 97 9.80 8.39 9.20
C MET A 97 9.84 8.89 7.75
N ALA A 98 10.96 8.72 7.04
CA ALA A 98 11.06 9.04 5.62
C ALA A 98 10.13 8.14 4.77
N LEU A 99 10.00 6.86 5.11
CA LEU A 99 9.07 5.94 4.44
C LEU A 99 7.60 6.33 4.69
N LEU A 100 7.25 6.74 5.92
CA LEU A 100 5.94 7.28 6.27
C LEU A 100 5.62 8.52 5.42
N GLN A 101 6.52 9.50 5.40
CA GLN A 101 6.35 10.74 4.65
C GLN A 101 6.18 10.46 3.15
N ALA A 102 7.03 9.60 2.57
CA ALA A 102 6.90 9.21 1.17
C ALA A 102 5.57 8.51 0.88
N THR A 103 5.06 7.71 1.82
CA THR A 103 3.75 7.05 1.70
C THR A 103 2.60 8.04 1.76
N ASP A 104 2.64 9.06 2.63
CA ASP A 104 1.59 10.09 2.67
C ASP A 104 1.64 11.02 1.45
N THR A 105 2.83 11.44 1.00
CA THR A 105 2.97 12.19 -0.25
C THR A 105 2.41 11.39 -1.43
N TRP A 106 2.71 10.09 -1.49
CA TRP A 106 2.14 9.22 -2.51
C TRP A 106 0.62 9.10 -2.42
N ARG A 107 0.03 9.01 -1.22
CA ARG A 107 -1.44 9.02 -1.04
C ARG A 107 -2.08 10.26 -1.66
N GLN A 108 -1.45 11.43 -1.51
CA GLN A 108 -1.99 12.68 -2.08
C GLN A 108 -2.01 12.63 -3.61
N ARG A 109 -0.91 12.16 -4.23
CA ARG A 109 -0.82 11.94 -5.68
C ARG A 109 -1.80 10.87 -6.16
N ARG A 110 -1.95 9.77 -5.40
CA ARG A 110 -2.94 8.72 -5.63
C ARG A 110 -4.34 9.28 -5.68
N ASN A 111 -4.72 10.09 -4.69
CA ASN A 111 -6.05 10.72 -4.65
C ASN A 111 -6.27 11.63 -5.86
N PHE A 112 -5.23 12.36 -6.29
CA PHE A 112 -5.29 13.15 -7.51
C PHE A 112 -5.56 12.26 -8.74
N VAL A 113 -4.75 11.21 -8.98
CA VAL A 113 -4.91 10.40 -10.20
C VAL A 113 -6.19 9.57 -10.21
N VAL A 114 -6.63 9.04 -9.06
CA VAL A 114 -7.86 8.24 -8.95
C VAL A 114 -9.11 9.08 -9.21
N HIS A 115 -9.09 10.36 -8.83
CA HIS A 115 -10.25 11.25 -9.01
C HIS A 115 -10.10 12.23 -10.16
N GLY A 116 -8.94 12.28 -10.82
CA GLY A 116 -8.53 13.41 -11.65
C GLY A 116 -8.86 13.31 -13.14
N ILE A 117 -9.11 12.11 -13.67
CA ILE A 117 -9.22 11.89 -15.12
C ILE A 117 -10.33 12.73 -15.79
N VAL A 118 -11.41 13.02 -15.05
CA VAL A 118 -12.53 13.85 -15.50
C VAL A 118 -12.64 15.20 -14.77
N LYS A 119 -11.76 15.49 -13.81
CA LYS A 119 -11.84 16.74 -13.03
C LYS A 119 -11.09 17.85 -13.75
N MET A 120 -11.77 18.97 -13.97
CA MET A 120 -11.13 20.21 -14.42
C MET A 120 -10.06 20.64 -13.42
N ARG A 121 -8.91 21.13 -13.91
CA ARG A 121 -7.88 21.70 -13.03
C ARG A 121 -8.40 23.01 -12.42
N PRO A 122 -8.00 23.37 -11.20
CA PRO A 122 -8.19 24.73 -10.71
C PRO A 122 -7.51 25.65 -11.73
N GLN A 123 -8.23 26.67 -12.23
CA GLN A 123 -7.88 27.59 -13.33
C GLN A 123 -8.50 27.31 -14.71
N GLY A 124 -9.45 26.38 -14.86
CA GLY A 124 -10.27 26.30 -16.07
C GLY A 124 -9.52 25.91 -17.34
N ARG A 125 -8.32 25.34 -17.21
CA ARG A 125 -7.65 24.63 -18.30
C ARG A 125 -8.24 23.23 -18.41
N ASP A 126 -8.52 22.83 -19.65
CA ASP A 126 -8.87 21.45 -19.95
C ASP A 126 -7.78 20.51 -19.43
N PRO A 127 -8.17 19.34 -18.89
CA PRO A 127 -7.19 18.34 -18.48
C PRO A 127 -6.43 17.87 -19.72
N ASP A 128 -5.14 18.18 -19.80
CA ASP A 128 -4.24 17.49 -20.73
C ASP A 128 -4.18 16.01 -20.31
N ILE A 129 -4.80 15.16 -21.13
CA ILE A 129 -4.86 13.71 -20.92
C ILE A 129 -3.46 13.12 -20.94
N ALA A 130 -2.54 13.61 -21.78
CA ALA A 130 -1.18 13.11 -21.83
C ALA A 130 -0.43 13.41 -20.52
N GLU A 131 -0.58 14.62 -19.97
CA GLU A 131 -0.03 14.94 -18.66
C GLU A 131 -0.64 14.09 -17.54
N PHE A 132 -1.94 13.83 -17.59
CA PHE A 132 -2.62 12.97 -16.63
C PHE A 132 -2.08 11.54 -16.67
N ILE A 133 -1.94 10.95 -17.86
CA ILE A 133 -1.39 9.60 -18.04
C ILE A 133 0.05 9.54 -17.54
N ALA A 134 0.88 10.55 -17.84
CA ALA A 134 2.24 10.63 -17.33
C ALA A 134 2.28 10.73 -15.79
N GLU A 135 1.34 11.45 -15.17
CA GLU A 135 1.23 11.50 -13.71
C GLU A 135 0.74 10.19 -13.10
N ALA A 136 -0.19 9.50 -13.76
CA ALA A 136 -0.64 8.17 -13.37
C ALA A 136 0.51 7.16 -13.43
N GLU A 137 1.34 7.20 -14.48
CA GLU A 137 2.54 6.35 -14.62
C GLU A 137 3.56 6.59 -13.50
N ARG A 138 3.89 7.86 -13.24
CA ARG A 138 4.80 8.22 -12.13
C ARG A 138 4.25 7.75 -10.79
N THR A 139 2.95 7.93 -10.57
CA THR A 139 2.28 7.51 -9.33
C THR A 139 2.26 5.98 -9.19
N ALA A 140 2.02 5.25 -10.28
CA ALA A 140 2.09 3.80 -10.33
C ALA A 140 3.50 3.29 -9.98
N THR A 141 4.52 3.84 -10.64
CA THR A 141 5.93 3.45 -10.45
C THR A 141 6.41 3.70 -9.02
N GLU A 142 6.14 4.89 -8.48
CA GLU A 142 6.50 5.19 -7.09
C GLU A 142 5.72 4.32 -6.10
N GLY A 143 4.44 4.06 -6.40
CA GLY A 143 3.62 3.16 -5.62
C GLY A 143 4.22 1.75 -5.52
N ILE A 144 4.69 1.18 -6.65
CA ILE A 144 5.36 -0.13 -6.67
C ILE A 144 6.60 -0.11 -5.75
N ARG A 145 7.39 0.97 -5.79
CA ARG A 145 8.57 1.14 -4.94
C ARG A 145 8.19 1.15 -3.46
N LEU A 146 7.16 1.91 -3.10
CA LEU A 146 6.67 2.02 -1.72
C LEU A 146 6.05 0.72 -1.22
N ALA A 147 5.27 0.01 -2.02
CA ALA A 147 4.70 -1.28 -1.64
C ALA A 147 5.80 -2.31 -1.29
N LYS A 148 6.90 -2.32 -2.06
CA LYS A 148 8.07 -3.16 -1.75
C LYS A 148 8.77 -2.70 -0.47
N ALA A 149 9.02 -1.40 -0.32
CA ALA A 149 9.70 -0.84 0.85
C ALA A 149 8.93 -1.07 2.16
N VAL A 150 7.62 -0.77 2.18
CA VAL A 150 6.73 -1.02 3.33
C VAL A 150 6.66 -2.51 3.65
N SER A 151 6.54 -3.39 2.64
CA SER A 151 6.55 -4.83 2.86
C SER A 151 7.87 -5.33 3.46
N ALA A 152 9.00 -4.84 2.97
CA ALA A 152 10.33 -5.23 3.45
C ALA A 152 10.54 -4.77 4.90
N TRP A 153 10.21 -3.52 5.19
CA TRP A 153 10.31 -2.95 6.52
C TRP A 153 9.39 -3.69 7.51
N GLN A 154 8.12 -3.88 7.19
CA GLN A 154 7.17 -4.59 8.07
C GLN A 154 7.65 -6.00 8.41
N LYS A 155 8.18 -6.73 7.41
CA LYS A 155 8.73 -8.08 7.62
C LYS A 155 9.97 -8.06 8.51
N LYS A 156 10.85 -7.06 8.35
CA LYS A 156 12.03 -6.88 9.20
C LYS A 156 11.61 -6.56 10.64
N TYR A 157 10.70 -5.61 10.81
CA TYR A 157 10.20 -5.17 12.11
C TYR A 157 9.56 -6.32 12.90
N LYS A 158 8.67 -7.09 12.27
CA LYS A 158 8.05 -8.26 12.91
C LYS A 158 9.07 -9.29 13.41
N ARG A 159 10.11 -9.57 12.61
CA ARG A 159 11.19 -10.48 13.02
C ARG A 159 12.01 -9.95 14.20
N CYS A 160 12.20 -8.63 14.30
CA CYS A 160 12.91 -8.03 15.43
C CYS A 160 12.07 -8.12 16.72
N LEU A 161 10.75 -7.91 16.64
CA LEU A 161 9.84 -8.07 17.78
C LEU A 161 9.81 -9.52 18.29
N GLU A 162 9.61 -10.49 17.40
CA GLU A 162 9.57 -11.92 17.75
C GLU A 162 10.88 -12.42 18.41
N LYS A 163 12.02 -11.78 18.11
CA LYS A 163 13.30 -12.08 18.76
C LYS A 163 13.39 -11.48 20.17
N ARG A 164 12.86 -10.27 20.37
CA ARG A 164 12.85 -9.58 21.67
C ARG A 164 11.88 -10.19 22.67
N GLU A 165 10.80 -10.82 22.20
CA GLU A 165 9.83 -11.53 23.06
C GLU A 165 10.31 -12.91 23.53
N LYS A 166 11.30 -13.50 22.85
CA LYS A 166 11.81 -14.86 23.12
C LYS A 166 13.15 -14.89 23.87
N GLY A 167 13.80 -13.73 24.04
CA GLY A 167 15.06 -13.57 24.77
C GLY A 167 14.83 -12.85 26.07
#